data_AF-A0A843EKG9-F1
#
_entry.id   AF-A0A843EKG9-F1
#
_cell.length_a   1.000
_cell.length_b   1.000
_cell.length_c   1.000
_cell.angle_alpha   90.00
_cell.angle_beta   90.00
_cell.angle_gamma   90.00
#
_symmetry.space_group_name_H-M   'P 1'
#
loop_
_entity.id
_entity.type
_entity.pdbx_description
1 polymer ?
#
loop_
_entity_poly.entity_id
_entity_poly.type
_entity_poly.pdbx_seq_one_letter_code
_entity_poly.pdbx_strand_id
1 'polypeptide(L)'
;MNFKNGNFDLFNPLILVVMTILFLIIAMPMWYFYQELPSPNLDLYLYIGLGLLFFIFGVFLSNYILSKKYKIDANSNIKKVLNPEKLSLSDSYSRNELILVGLVLLGILLQVINIVLLGGIPLFSATLKAKAATKIWLISYIIFLPSINLLLARYNRKSHYILLLIGLVLFALTGYRTTPIAIMLSALITLYYTRDVDLKYIILAILAIAVVLLAVGFIAVQAISWQHWSLNPVELVSYRAAFTLNVLSKAIEN
;
A
#
# COMPACT_ATOMS: atom_id res chain seq x y z
N MET A 1 7.38 -16.51 -5.48
CA MET A 1 6.03 -17.06 -5.25
C MET A 1 5.28 -17.00 -6.57
N ASN A 2 4.85 -18.16 -7.09
CA ASN A 2 3.95 -18.28 -8.22
C ASN A 2 2.87 -19.25 -7.75
N PHE A 3 1.83 -18.75 -7.08
CA PHE A 3 0.76 -19.62 -6.61
C PHE A 3 -0.60 -18.99 -6.86
N LYS A 4 -1.06 -19.17 -8.09
CA LYS A 4 -2.46 -19.51 -8.38
C LYS A 4 -2.48 -20.40 -9.63
N ASN A 5 -2.97 -21.63 -9.48
CA ASN A 5 -3.04 -22.68 -10.50
C ASN A 5 -3.28 -22.15 -11.92
N GLY A 6 -2.28 -22.19 -12.80
CA GLY A 6 -2.41 -21.93 -14.24
C GLY A 6 -3.00 -20.58 -14.67
N ASN A 7 -3.38 -19.74 -13.71
CA ASN A 7 -4.08 -18.47 -13.88
C ASN A 7 -3.15 -17.36 -13.40
N PHE A 8 -3.10 -16.29 -14.18
CA PHE A 8 -2.28 -15.10 -13.94
C PHE A 8 -2.29 -14.68 -12.46
N ASP A 9 -1.13 -14.75 -11.79
CA ASP A 9 -1.01 -14.29 -10.40
C ASP A 9 -0.98 -12.76 -10.37
N LEU A 10 -2.09 -12.15 -9.95
CA LEU A 10 -2.29 -10.69 -9.97
C LEU A 10 -1.23 -9.93 -9.14
N PHE A 11 -0.74 -10.54 -8.05
CA PHE A 11 0.22 -9.91 -7.13
C PHE A 11 1.62 -10.52 -7.24
N ASN A 12 1.97 -11.06 -8.42
CA ASN A 12 3.33 -11.53 -8.68
C ASN A 12 4.34 -10.40 -8.39
N PRO A 13 5.43 -10.64 -7.63
CA PRO A 13 6.44 -9.62 -7.32
C PRO A 13 6.98 -8.88 -8.55
N LEU A 14 7.07 -9.53 -9.70
CA LEU A 14 7.53 -8.94 -10.96
C LEU A 14 6.60 -7.81 -11.47
N ILE A 15 5.36 -7.73 -10.99
CA ILE A 15 4.47 -6.60 -11.30
C ILE A 15 5.07 -5.27 -10.86
N LEU A 16 5.87 -5.25 -9.77
CA LEU A 16 6.57 -4.04 -9.33
C LEU A 16 7.60 -3.58 -10.36
N VAL A 17 8.29 -4.52 -11.03
CA VAL A 17 9.24 -4.20 -12.10
C VAL A 17 8.52 -3.55 -13.28
N VAL A 18 7.41 -4.16 -13.72
CA VAL A 18 6.59 -3.61 -14.81
C VAL A 18 6.04 -2.22 -14.44
N MET A 19 5.53 -2.04 -13.22
CA MET A 19 5.01 -0.76 -12.74
C MET A 19 6.09 0.31 -12.64
N THR A 20 7.33 -0.08 -12.30
CA THR A 20 8.47 0.85 -12.23
C THR A 20 8.87 1.31 -13.63
N ILE A 21 8.93 0.38 -14.60
CA ILE A 21 9.22 0.72 -16.01
C ILE A 21 8.11 1.62 -16.56
N LEU A 22 6.85 1.28 -16.31
CA LEU A 22 5.70 2.09 -16.73
C LEU A 22 5.73 3.48 -16.09
N PHE A 23 6.14 3.59 -14.83
CA PHE A 23 6.34 4.88 -14.15
C PHE A 23 7.41 5.74 -14.83
N LEU A 24 8.54 5.15 -15.25
CA LEU A 24 9.59 5.85 -16.02
C LEU A 24 9.06 6.34 -17.37
N ILE A 25 8.30 5.51 -18.08
CA ILE A 25 7.69 5.87 -19.37
C ILE A 25 6.70 7.04 -19.20
N ILE A 26 5.87 7.01 -18.16
CA ILE A 26 4.92 8.09 -17.86
C ILE A 26 5.63 9.42 -17.58
N ALA A 27 6.84 9.39 -17.01
CA ALA A 27 7.61 10.60 -16.71
C ALA A 27 8.26 11.23 -17.96
N MET A 28 8.64 10.43 -18.96
CA MET A 28 9.38 10.89 -20.15
C MET A 28 8.78 12.10 -20.86
N PRO A 29 7.45 12.22 -21.06
CA PRO A 29 6.87 13.36 -21.76
C PRO A 29 7.24 14.73 -21.17
N MET A 30 7.50 14.80 -19.86
CA MET A 30 7.87 16.06 -19.22
C MET A 30 9.23 16.60 -19.66
N TRP A 31 10.16 15.73 -20.04
CA TRP A 31 11.50 16.13 -20.45
C TRP A 31 11.60 16.32 -21.96
N TYR A 32 10.85 15.54 -22.73
CA TYR A 32 10.96 15.55 -24.20
C TYR A 32 9.91 16.41 -24.89
N PHE A 33 8.68 16.50 -24.38
CA PHE A 33 7.59 17.25 -25.02
C PHE A 33 7.29 18.57 -24.30
N TYR A 34 7.11 18.54 -22.98
CA TYR A 34 6.64 19.72 -22.24
C TYR A 34 7.78 20.61 -21.72
N GLN A 35 8.97 20.04 -21.43
CA GLN A 35 10.17 20.74 -20.95
C GLN A 35 9.99 21.60 -19.68
N GLU A 36 8.95 21.32 -18.88
CA GLU A 36 8.65 22.03 -17.61
C GLU A 36 9.62 21.67 -16.48
N LEU A 37 10.38 20.59 -16.62
CA LEU A 37 11.28 20.07 -15.59
C LEU A 37 12.63 19.67 -16.21
N PRO A 38 13.76 19.88 -15.51
CA PRO A 38 15.05 19.37 -15.96
C PRO A 38 15.02 17.84 -15.99
N SER A 39 15.78 17.24 -16.91
CA SER A 39 15.97 15.78 -16.94
C SER A 39 16.82 15.33 -15.73
N PRO A 40 16.47 14.21 -15.07
CA PRO A 40 17.27 13.63 -14.00
C PRO A 40 18.67 13.23 -14.49
N ASN A 41 19.62 13.19 -13.56
CA ASN A 41 20.96 12.68 -13.82
C ASN A 41 20.92 11.21 -14.25
N LEU A 42 21.85 10.80 -15.13
CA LEU A 42 22.00 9.44 -15.63
C LEU A 42 22.22 8.43 -14.48
N ASP A 43 22.90 8.85 -13.42
CA ASP A 43 23.14 8.04 -12.21
C ASP A 43 21.84 7.51 -11.61
N LEU A 44 20.77 8.33 -11.60
CA LEU A 44 19.46 7.92 -11.11
C LEU A 44 18.94 6.66 -11.84
N TYR A 45 19.00 6.66 -13.17
CA TYR A 45 18.53 5.54 -13.97
C TYR A 45 19.39 4.29 -13.76
N LEU A 46 20.70 4.47 -13.55
CA LEU A 46 21.60 3.38 -13.21
C LEU A 46 21.24 2.76 -11.86
N TYR A 47 20.99 3.57 -10.83
CA TYR A 47 20.54 3.09 -9.52
C TYR A 47 19.19 2.37 -9.59
N ILE A 48 18.22 2.91 -10.34
CA ILE A 48 16.93 2.25 -10.57
C ILE A 48 17.13 0.91 -11.28
N GLY A 49 17.93 0.87 -12.35
CA GLY A 49 18.23 -0.34 -13.10
C GLY A 49 18.91 -1.41 -12.25
N LEU A 50 19.92 -1.03 -11.46
CA LEU A 50 20.62 -1.91 -10.52
C LEU A 50 19.68 -2.42 -9.42
N GLY A 51 18.81 -1.55 -8.88
CA GLY A 51 17.77 -1.95 -7.93
C GLY A 51 16.78 -2.96 -8.51
N LEU A 52 16.32 -2.76 -9.75
CA LEU A 52 15.46 -3.71 -10.45
C LEU A 52 16.17 -5.05 -10.71
N LEU A 53 17.44 -5.03 -11.11
CA LEU A 53 18.24 -6.25 -11.30
C LEU A 53 18.38 -7.05 -10.00
N PHE A 54 18.76 -6.40 -8.89
CA PHE A 54 18.84 -7.05 -7.59
C PHE A 54 17.49 -7.57 -7.11
N PHE A 55 16.41 -6.84 -7.37
CA PHE A 55 15.05 -7.28 -7.03
C PHE A 55 14.66 -8.54 -7.82
N ILE A 56 14.84 -8.54 -9.15
CA ILE A 56 14.58 -9.69 -10.01
C ILE A 56 15.41 -10.90 -9.56
N PHE A 57 16.72 -10.69 -9.35
CA PHE A 57 17.61 -11.73 -8.86
C PHE A 57 17.14 -12.29 -7.51
N GLY A 58 16.76 -11.43 -6.57
CA GLY A 58 16.21 -11.83 -5.28
C GLY A 58 14.94 -12.68 -5.39
N VAL A 59 14.03 -12.33 -6.29
CA VAL A 59 12.82 -13.13 -6.56
C VAL A 59 13.17 -14.53 -7.07
N PHE A 60 14.07 -14.64 -8.05
CA PHE A 60 14.49 -15.93 -8.60
C PHE A 60 15.27 -16.77 -7.59
N LEU A 61 16.20 -16.15 -6.86
CA LEU A 61 16.99 -16.82 -5.83
C LEU A 61 16.09 -17.37 -4.70
N SER A 62 15.12 -16.57 -4.25
CA SER A 62 14.14 -17.00 -3.25
C SER A 62 13.33 -18.21 -3.75
N ASN A 63 12.85 -18.17 -4.99
CA ASN A 63 12.13 -19.29 -5.60
C ASN A 63 12.99 -20.56 -5.68
N TYR A 64 14.26 -20.42 -6.05
CA TYR A 64 15.20 -21.53 -6.15
C TYR A 64 15.52 -22.17 -4.78
N ILE A 65 15.72 -21.34 -3.74
CA ILE A 65 15.95 -21.84 -2.38
C ILE A 65 14.72 -22.59 -1.86
N LEU A 66 13.52 -22.03 -2.07
CA LEU A 66 12.28 -22.62 -1.59
C LEU A 66 11.96 -23.96 -2.28
N SER A 67 12.16 -24.06 -3.60
CA SER A 67 11.91 -25.29 -4.35
C SER A 67 12.85 -26.43 -3.93
N LYS A 68 14.13 -26.11 -3.67
CA LYS A 68 15.13 -27.10 -3.26
C LYS A 68 14.99 -27.56 -1.81
N LYS A 69 14.64 -26.65 -0.89
CA LYS A 69 14.62 -26.94 0.56
C LYS A 69 13.32 -27.59 1.03
N TYR A 70 12.17 -27.22 0.46
CA TYR A 70 10.87 -27.64 1.00
C TYR A 70 10.12 -28.67 0.16
N LYS A 71 10.64 -29.11 -1.01
CA LYS A 71 9.97 -30.04 -1.95
C LYS A 71 8.45 -29.77 -2.04
N ILE A 72 8.07 -28.49 -2.10
CA ILE A 72 6.67 -28.09 -2.13
C ILE A 72 6.18 -28.44 -3.53
N ASP A 73 5.58 -29.61 -3.67
CA ASP A 73 4.81 -29.97 -4.85
C ASP A 73 3.66 -28.98 -4.97
N ALA A 74 3.64 -28.25 -6.08
CA ALA A 74 2.77 -27.09 -6.29
C ALA A 74 1.26 -27.42 -6.29
N ASN A 75 0.86 -28.70 -6.25
CA ASN A 75 -0.47 -29.11 -6.71
C ASN A 75 -1.42 -29.77 -5.71
N SER A 76 -0.99 -30.37 -4.59
CA SER A 76 -1.89 -31.36 -3.94
C SER A 76 -2.63 -30.94 -2.65
N ASN A 77 -2.24 -29.89 -1.91
CA ASN A 77 -2.91 -29.60 -0.60
C ASN A 77 -3.15 -28.13 -0.23
N ILE A 78 -2.83 -27.16 -1.11
CA ILE A 78 -2.86 -25.73 -0.75
C ILE A 78 -4.30 -25.22 -0.53
N LYS A 79 -5.31 -25.75 -1.24
CA LYS A 79 -6.71 -25.31 -1.13
C LYS A 79 -7.33 -25.49 0.27
N LYS A 80 -6.89 -26.48 1.07
CA LYS A 80 -7.38 -26.66 2.45
C LYS A 80 -6.83 -25.62 3.43
N VAL A 81 -5.69 -24.98 3.11
CA VAL A 81 -5.08 -23.90 3.91
C VAL A 81 -5.70 -22.54 3.57
N LEU A 82 -6.19 -22.39 2.33
CA LEU A 82 -6.69 -21.15 1.71
C LEU A 82 -8.07 -20.68 2.20
N ASN A 83 -8.64 -21.24 3.27
CA ASN A 83 -9.88 -20.73 3.85
C ASN A 83 -9.99 -21.11 5.34
N PRO A 84 -9.44 -20.31 6.26
CA PRO A 84 -9.69 -20.46 7.69
C PRO A 84 -11.20 -20.54 7.98
N GLU A 85 -11.59 -21.46 8.87
CA GLU A 85 -12.99 -21.63 9.29
C GLU A 85 -13.62 -20.29 9.67
N LYS A 86 -14.87 -20.10 9.24
CA LYS A 86 -15.63 -18.89 9.49
C LYS A 86 -16.06 -18.86 10.95
N LEU A 87 -15.46 -17.95 11.71
CA LEU A 87 -15.78 -17.75 13.12
C LEU A 87 -16.99 -16.81 13.24
N SER A 88 -17.87 -17.13 14.18
CA SER A 88 -19.03 -16.30 14.48
C SER A 88 -18.61 -15.02 15.21
N LEU A 89 -19.50 -14.02 15.27
CA LEU A 89 -19.26 -12.79 16.02
C LEU A 89 -19.22 -13.03 17.54
N SER A 90 -19.91 -14.07 18.02
CA SER A 90 -20.11 -14.39 19.44
C SER A 90 -19.13 -15.42 20.00
N ASP A 91 -18.32 -16.07 19.16
CA ASP A 91 -17.36 -17.07 19.64
C ASP A 91 -16.31 -16.39 20.53
N SER A 92 -15.79 -17.10 21.53
CA SER A 92 -14.72 -16.57 22.37
C SER A 92 -13.45 -16.33 21.53
N TYR A 93 -12.70 -15.28 21.87
CA TYR A 93 -11.43 -15.02 21.22
C TYR A 93 -10.37 -15.96 21.80
N SER A 94 -9.58 -16.59 20.92
CA SER A 94 -8.42 -17.36 21.38
C SER A 94 -7.34 -16.42 21.98
N ARG A 95 -6.47 -16.93 22.86
CA ARG A 95 -5.42 -16.11 23.50
C ARG A 95 -4.52 -15.40 22.49
N ASN A 96 -4.18 -16.06 21.39
CA ASN A 96 -3.36 -15.49 20.32
C ASN A 96 -4.13 -14.44 19.51
N GLU A 97 -5.43 -14.65 19.27
CA GLU A 97 -6.30 -13.68 18.61
C GLU A 97 -6.45 -12.42 19.49
N LEU A 98 -6.60 -12.57 20.81
CA LEU A 98 -6.65 -11.45 21.76
C LEU A 98 -5.38 -10.59 21.73
N ILE A 99 -4.20 -11.22 21.68
CA ILE A 99 -2.92 -10.49 21.60
C ILE A 99 -2.88 -9.63 20.32
N LEU A 100 -3.28 -10.21 19.18
CA LEU A 100 -3.30 -9.49 17.90
C LEU A 100 -4.34 -8.37 17.88
N VAL A 101 -5.54 -8.63 18.39
CA VAL A 101 -6.57 -7.59 18.57
C VAL A 101 -6.04 -6.47 19.46
N GLY A 102 -5.36 -6.80 20.56
CA GLY A 102 -4.71 -5.84 21.44
C GLY A 102 -3.67 -4.97 20.72
N LEU A 103 -2.84 -5.56 19.86
CA LEU A 103 -1.87 -4.81 19.04
C LEU A 103 -2.55 -3.89 18.02
N VAL A 104 -3.62 -4.36 17.36
CA VAL A 104 -4.42 -3.54 16.44
C VAL A 104 -5.05 -2.36 17.18
N LEU A 105 -5.65 -2.61 18.34
CA LEU A 105 -6.24 -1.57 19.20
C LEU A 105 -5.19 -0.59 19.70
N LEU A 106 -3.99 -1.04 20.06
CA LEU A 106 -2.89 -0.18 20.44
C LEU A 106 -2.49 0.75 19.28
N GLY A 107 -2.38 0.21 18.06
CA GLY A 107 -2.14 1.01 16.86
C GLY A 107 -3.21 2.08 16.66
N ILE A 108 -4.48 1.69 16.73
CA ILE A 108 -5.63 2.62 16.64
C ILE A 108 -5.57 3.70 17.74
N LEU A 109 -5.32 3.30 18.99
CA LEU A 109 -5.23 4.23 20.13
C LEU A 109 -4.12 5.27 19.92
N LEU A 110 -2.93 4.83 19.51
CA LEU A 110 -1.81 5.72 19.20
C LEU A 110 -2.15 6.69 18.08
N GLN A 111 -2.92 6.25 17.07
CA GLN A 111 -3.37 7.12 15.99
C GLN A 111 -4.37 8.18 16.49
N VAL A 112 -5.30 7.80 17.37
CA VAL A 112 -6.22 8.74 18.00
C VAL A 112 -5.45 9.77 18.83
N ILE A 113 -4.49 9.32 19.65
CA ILE A 113 -3.62 10.21 20.43
C ILE A 113 -2.88 11.18 19.51
N ASN A 114 -2.35 10.71 18.39
CA ASN A 114 -1.67 11.57 17.41
C ASN A 114 -2.61 12.68 16.88
N ILE A 115 -3.84 12.36 16.50
CA ILE A 115 -4.82 13.35 16.02
C ILE A 115 -5.17 14.35 17.12
N VAL A 116 -5.39 13.89 18.36
CA VAL A 116 -5.68 14.76 19.51
C VAL A 116 -4.52 15.72 19.79
N LEU A 117 -3.27 15.24 19.74
CA LEU A 117 -2.07 16.06 19.95
C LEU A 117 -1.86 17.12 18.85
N LEU A 118 -2.34 16.85 17.63
CA LEU A 118 -2.32 17.82 16.54
C LEU A 118 -3.37 18.92 16.71
N GLY A 119 -4.35 18.74 17.61
CA GLY A 119 -5.38 19.75 17.92
C GLY A 119 -6.46 19.90 16.84
N GLY A 120 -6.55 18.96 15.90
CA GLY A 120 -7.52 19.01 14.81
C GLY A 120 -7.35 17.88 13.80
N ILE A 121 -8.20 17.86 12.78
CA ILE A 121 -8.20 16.82 11.73
C ILE A 121 -7.30 17.28 10.56
N PRO A 122 -6.15 16.62 10.31
CA PRO A 122 -5.20 17.06 9.28
C PRO A 122 -5.75 17.02 7.85
N LEU A 123 -6.75 16.19 7.56
CA LEU A 123 -7.41 16.13 6.26
C LEU A 123 -7.97 17.48 5.78
N PHE A 124 -8.39 18.35 6.71
CA PHE A 124 -9.03 19.63 6.39
C PHE A 124 -8.10 20.84 6.50
N SER A 125 -6.84 20.65 6.91
CA SER A 125 -5.89 21.76 7.10
C SER A 125 -4.51 21.40 6.57
N ALA A 126 -4.03 22.18 5.60
CA ALA A 126 -2.70 22.01 5.01
C ALA A 126 -1.57 22.16 6.05
N THR A 127 -1.73 23.04 7.04
CA THR A 127 -0.71 23.26 8.09
C THR A 127 -0.63 22.09 9.07
N LEU A 128 -1.78 21.51 9.44
CA LEU A 128 -1.83 20.32 10.29
C LEU A 128 -1.33 19.08 9.53
N LYS A 129 -1.64 18.97 8.24
CA LYS A 129 -1.14 17.91 7.38
C LYS A 129 0.38 17.86 7.32
N ALA A 130 1.05 19.01 7.23
CA ALA A 130 2.51 19.06 7.23
C ALA A 130 3.14 18.52 8.53
N LYS A 131 2.41 18.63 9.65
CA LYS A 131 2.84 18.16 10.98
C LYS A 131 2.31 16.76 11.33
N ALA A 132 1.47 16.18 10.49
CA ALA A 132 0.74 14.95 10.82
C ALA A 132 1.63 13.69 10.87
N ALA A 133 2.73 13.66 10.12
CA ALA A 133 3.72 12.58 10.12
C ALA A 133 4.65 12.66 11.33
N THR A 134 4.10 12.50 12.53
CA THR A 134 4.88 12.47 13.77
C THR A 134 5.52 11.09 14.02
N LYS A 135 6.41 10.99 15.00
CA LYS A 135 6.94 9.70 15.47
C LYS A 135 5.82 8.78 16.00
N ILE A 136 4.79 9.35 16.63
CA ILE A 136 3.64 8.59 17.16
C ILE A 136 2.83 7.99 16.01
N TRP A 137 2.57 8.80 14.98
CA TRP A 137 1.92 8.34 13.76
C TRP A 137 2.68 7.16 13.11
N LEU A 138 4.01 7.28 13.01
CA LEU A 138 4.84 6.23 12.43
C LEU A 138 4.76 4.91 13.23
N ILE A 139 4.89 4.99 14.56
CA ILE A 139 4.81 3.81 15.45
C ILE A 139 3.42 3.18 15.36
N SER A 140 2.37 4.00 15.38
CA SER A 140 0.99 3.54 15.20
C SER A 140 0.83 2.75 13.90
N TYR A 141 1.31 3.30 12.78
CA TYR A 141 1.22 2.67 11.47
C TYR A 141 1.99 1.35 11.39
N ILE A 142 3.22 1.32 11.91
CA ILE A 142 4.08 0.12 11.94
C ILE A 142 3.48 -0.99 12.80
N ILE A 143 2.78 -0.66 13.89
CA ILE A 143 2.11 -1.67 14.73
C ILE A 143 0.81 -2.12 14.07
N PHE A 144 0.00 -1.19 13.57
CA PHE A 144 -1.32 -1.46 13.04
C PHE A 144 -1.28 -2.34 11.79
N LEU A 145 -0.47 -1.97 10.79
CA LEU A 145 -0.51 -2.59 9.47
C LEU A 145 -0.14 -4.10 9.49
N PRO A 146 0.95 -4.55 10.12
CA PRO A 146 1.25 -5.98 10.20
C PRO A 146 0.23 -6.74 11.05
N SER A 147 -0.21 -6.14 12.16
CA SER A 147 -1.12 -6.78 13.11
C SER A 147 -2.49 -7.04 12.49
N ILE A 148 -3.05 -6.07 11.76
CA ILE A 148 -4.36 -6.25 11.11
C ILE A 148 -4.29 -7.29 9.99
N ASN A 149 -3.20 -7.30 9.21
CA ASN A 149 -3.02 -8.30 8.16
C ASN A 149 -2.87 -9.71 8.73
N LEU A 150 -2.09 -9.89 9.80
CA LEU A 150 -1.94 -11.20 10.42
C LEU A 150 -3.27 -11.69 11.03
N LEU A 151 -4.06 -10.78 11.60
CA LEU A 151 -5.39 -11.06 12.12
C LEU A 151 -6.35 -11.53 11.02
N LEU A 152 -6.41 -10.82 9.88
CA LEU A 152 -7.24 -11.17 8.73
C LEU A 152 -6.80 -12.48 8.04
N ALA A 153 -5.50 -12.68 7.94
CA ALA A 153 -4.88 -13.88 7.37
C ALA A 153 -5.29 -15.14 8.13
N ARG A 154 -5.24 -15.08 9.46
CA ARG A 154 -5.42 -16.26 10.32
C ARG A 154 -6.85 -16.48 10.79
N TYR A 155 -7.60 -15.42 11.10
CA TYR A 155 -8.91 -15.52 11.76
C TYR A 155 -10.04 -14.90 10.93
N ASN A 156 -10.95 -15.75 10.42
CA ASN A 156 -12.05 -15.32 9.55
C ASN A 156 -13.26 -14.77 10.32
N ARG A 157 -13.08 -13.68 11.06
CA ARG A 157 -14.15 -13.07 11.86
C ARG A 157 -14.56 -11.72 11.28
N LYS A 158 -15.87 -11.48 11.20
CA LYS A 158 -16.41 -10.20 10.68
C LYS A 158 -15.95 -8.98 11.49
N SER A 159 -15.73 -9.13 12.80
CA SER A 159 -15.25 -8.04 13.67
C SER A 159 -13.88 -7.50 13.27
N HIS A 160 -13.00 -8.34 12.70
CA HIS A 160 -11.67 -7.90 12.25
C HIS A 160 -11.74 -6.92 11.08
N TYR A 161 -12.74 -7.08 10.21
CA TYR A 161 -12.99 -6.12 9.12
C TYR A 161 -13.49 -4.77 9.64
N ILE A 162 -14.20 -4.75 10.78
CA ILE A 162 -14.60 -3.50 11.45
C ILE A 162 -13.36 -2.77 11.98
N LEU A 163 -12.42 -3.49 12.60
CA LEU A 163 -11.15 -2.91 13.04
C LEU A 163 -10.33 -2.35 11.88
N LEU A 164 -10.30 -3.06 10.74
CA LEU A 164 -9.68 -2.56 9.50
C LEU A 164 -10.33 -1.26 9.04
N LEU A 165 -11.67 -1.19 9.03
CA LEU A 165 -12.41 0.00 8.61
C LEU A 165 -12.15 1.19 9.54
N ILE A 166 -12.16 0.98 10.85
CA ILE A 166 -11.86 2.02 11.85
C ILE A 166 -10.44 2.57 11.63
N GLY A 167 -9.45 1.69 11.50
CA GLY A 167 -8.09 2.10 11.22
C GLY A 167 -7.96 2.83 9.89
N LEU A 168 -8.61 2.33 8.83
CA LEU A 168 -8.63 2.98 7.52
C LEU A 168 -9.14 4.41 7.59
N VAL A 169 -10.26 4.64 8.28
CA VAL A 169 -10.83 5.98 8.48
C VAL A 169 -9.85 6.87 9.25
N LEU A 170 -9.31 6.40 10.37
CA LEU A 170 -8.37 7.18 11.19
C LEU A 170 -7.08 7.55 10.45
N PHE A 171 -6.55 6.66 9.62
CA PHE A 171 -5.40 6.96 8.77
C PHE A 171 -5.77 7.87 7.60
N ALA A 172 -6.97 7.75 7.03
CA ALA A 172 -7.46 8.67 5.99
C ALA A 172 -7.64 10.10 6.51
N LEU A 173 -8.06 10.26 7.78
CA LEU A 173 -8.18 11.57 8.44
C LEU A 173 -6.86 12.33 8.55
N THR A 174 -5.71 11.67 8.35
CA THR A 174 -4.41 12.37 8.27
C THR A 174 -4.21 13.15 6.97
N GLY A 175 -5.04 12.93 5.96
CA GLY A 175 -4.93 13.61 4.66
C GLY A 175 -3.80 13.10 3.76
N TYR A 176 -3.05 12.08 4.18
CA TYR A 176 -2.11 11.36 3.31
C TYR A 176 -2.88 10.35 2.45
N ARG A 177 -2.77 10.51 1.13
CA ARG A 177 -3.51 9.66 0.17
C ARG A 177 -2.93 8.24 0.13
N THR A 178 -1.62 8.12 0.28
CA THR A 178 -0.88 6.86 0.16
C THR A 178 -1.15 5.90 1.31
N THR A 179 -1.50 6.40 2.50
CA THR A 179 -1.60 5.57 3.71
C THR A 179 -2.89 4.73 3.74
N PRO A 180 -4.10 5.27 3.44
CA PRO A 180 -5.29 4.43 3.23
C PRO A 180 -5.11 3.42 2.11
N ILE A 181 -4.49 3.84 1.00
CA ILE A 181 -4.24 2.95 -0.15
C ILE A 181 -3.36 1.78 0.27
N ALA A 182 -2.26 2.04 1.00
CA ALA A 182 -1.38 1.00 1.48
C ALA A 182 -2.09 0.02 2.41
N ILE A 183 -2.95 0.50 3.32
CA ILE A 183 -3.76 -0.35 4.20
C ILE A 183 -4.71 -1.23 3.38
N MET A 184 -5.46 -0.65 2.45
CA MET A 184 -6.42 -1.38 1.62
C MET A 184 -5.74 -2.40 0.71
N LEU A 185 -4.65 -2.00 0.04
CA LEU A 185 -3.91 -2.87 -0.86
C LEU A 185 -3.25 -4.03 -0.08
N SER A 186 -2.69 -3.75 1.09
CA SER A 186 -2.08 -4.77 1.95
C SER A 186 -3.12 -5.77 2.45
N ALA A 187 -4.30 -5.30 2.88
CA ALA A 187 -5.41 -6.16 3.26
C ALA A 187 -5.92 -6.99 2.06
N LEU A 188 -6.01 -6.38 0.87
CA LEU A 188 -6.42 -7.08 -0.36
C LEU A 188 -5.45 -8.19 -0.74
N ILE A 189 -4.14 -7.92 -0.70
CA ILE A 189 -3.09 -8.93 -0.95
C ILE A 189 -3.19 -10.06 0.05
N THR A 190 -3.37 -9.73 1.34
CA THR A 190 -3.52 -10.73 2.40
C THR A 190 -4.74 -11.62 2.15
N LEU A 191 -5.89 -11.04 1.83
CA LEU A 191 -7.09 -11.80 1.54
C LEU A 191 -6.94 -12.62 0.25
N TYR A 192 -6.31 -12.07 -0.79
CA TYR A 192 -6.07 -12.79 -2.04
C TYR A 192 -5.25 -14.08 -1.85
N TYR A 193 -4.26 -14.06 -0.96
CA TYR A 193 -3.42 -15.23 -0.68
C TYR A 193 -3.93 -16.14 0.44
N THR A 194 -4.83 -15.67 1.30
CA THR A 194 -5.37 -16.47 2.43
C THR A 194 -6.81 -16.93 2.26
N ARG A 195 -7.51 -16.41 1.25
CA ARG A 195 -8.93 -16.67 0.97
C ARG A 195 -9.11 -17.01 -0.50
N ASP A 196 -10.06 -17.91 -0.77
CA ASP A 196 -10.53 -18.14 -2.13
C ASP A 196 -11.57 -17.08 -2.52
N VAL A 197 -11.10 -15.86 -2.81
CA VAL A 197 -11.95 -14.73 -3.21
C VAL A 197 -12.15 -14.72 -4.72
N ASP A 198 -13.41 -14.63 -5.15
CA ASP A 198 -13.73 -14.45 -6.57
C ASP A 198 -13.17 -13.14 -7.12
N LEU A 199 -12.75 -13.17 -8.40
CA LEU A 199 -12.23 -12.00 -9.12
C LEU A 199 -13.19 -10.80 -9.08
N LYS A 200 -14.51 -11.03 -9.04
CA LYS A 200 -15.52 -9.96 -8.96
C LYS A 200 -15.33 -9.10 -7.71
N TYR A 201 -15.07 -9.70 -6.56
CA TYR A 201 -14.84 -8.96 -5.31
C TYR A 201 -13.48 -8.27 -5.29
N ILE A 202 -12.47 -8.86 -5.94
CA ILE A 202 -11.15 -8.23 -6.10
C ILE A 202 -11.27 -6.96 -6.96
N ILE A 203 -11.99 -7.04 -8.09
CA ILE A 203 -12.26 -5.87 -8.96
C ILE A 203 -13.03 -4.80 -8.18
N LEU A 204 -14.06 -5.20 -7.42
CA LEU A 204 -14.82 -4.28 -6.58
C LEU A 204 -13.92 -3.59 -5.53
N ALA A 205 -13.00 -4.33 -4.90
CA ALA A 205 -12.04 -3.76 -3.95
C ALA A 205 -11.08 -2.77 -4.63
N ILE A 206 -10.58 -3.08 -5.83
CA ILE A 206 -9.73 -2.16 -6.62
C ILE A 206 -10.50 -0.87 -6.95
N LEU A 207 -11.78 -1.00 -7.34
CA LEU A 207 -12.64 0.17 -7.58
C LEU A 207 -12.83 0.99 -6.30
N ALA A 208 -13.05 0.35 -5.15
CA ALA A 208 -13.15 1.03 -3.87
C ALA A 208 -11.85 1.78 -3.50
N ILE A 209 -10.67 1.18 -3.76
CA ILE A 209 -9.37 1.85 -3.58
C ILE A 209 -9.30 3.12 -4.44
N ALA A 210 -9.71 3.03 -5.71
CA ALA A 210 -9.73 4.18 -6.61
C ALA A 210 -10.67 5.29 -6.12
N VAL A 211 -11.86 4.94 -5.63
CA VAL A 211 -12.81 5.91 -5.06
C VAL A 211 -12.23 6.60 -3.82
N VAL A 212 -11.62 5.84 -2.89
CA VAL A 212 -10.97 6.40 -1.70
C VAL A 212 -9.81 7.32 -2.09
N LEU A 213 -9.01 6.93 -3.08
CA LEU A 213 -7.91 7.74 -3.61
C LEU A 213 -8.43 9.08 -4.16
N LEU A 214 -9.51 9.05 -4.95
CA LEU A 214 -10.11 10.25 -5.52
C LEU A 214 -10.75 11.13 -4.44
N ALA A 215 -11.47 10.54 -3.49
CA ALA A 215 -12.14 11.28 -2.41
C ALA A 215 -11.15 11.96 -1.46
N VAL A 216 -10.21 11.20 -0.89
CA VAL A 216 -9.14 11.75 -0.03
C VAL A 216 -8.26 12.71 -0.85
N GLY A 217 -8.05 12.38 -2.13
CA GLY A 217 -7.35 13.20 -3.09
C GLY A 217 -7.95 14.60 -3.20
N PHE A 218 -9.22 14.64 -3.58
CA PHE A 218 -10.01 15.85 -3.81
C PHE A 218 -10.12 16.70 -2.55
N ILE A 219 -10.51 16.11 -1.42
CA ILE A 219 -10.62 16.83 -0.13
C ILE A 219 -9.26 17.46 0.24
N ALA A 220 -8.17 16.71 0.09
CA ALA A 220 -6.85 17.22 0.37
C ALA A 220 -6.37 18.30 -0.61
N VAL A 221 -6.85 18.34 -1.87
CA VAL A 221 -6.55 19.46 -2.78
C VAL A 221 -7.31 20.71 -2.37
N GLN A 222 -8.61 20.58 -2.05
CA GLN A 222 -9.43 21.72 -1.63
C GLN A 222 -8.91 22.39 -0.35
N ALA A 223 -8.25 21.63 0.53
CA ALA A 223 -7.58 22.18 1.70
C ALA A 223 -6.29 22.98 1.38
N ILE A 224 -5.76 22.92 0.15
CA ILE A 224 -4.57 23.65 -0.29
C ILE A 224 -5.01 24.88 -1.08
N SER A 225 -5.15 26.00 -0.39
CA SER A 225 -5.65 27.27 -0.97
C SER A 225 -4.71 27.94 -1.97
N TRP A 226 -3.46 27.51 -2.09
CA TRP A 226 -2.42 28.19 -2.88
C TRP A 226 -1.93 27.42 -4.12
N GLN A 227 -2.58 26.31 -4.50
CA GLN A 227 -2.22 25.53 -5.69
C GLN A 227 -3.25 25.67 -6.80
N HIS A 228 -2.98 26.58 -7.74
CA HIS A 228 -3.65 26.61 -9.05
C HIS A 228 -2.75 25.89 -10.06
N TRP A 229 -3.19 24.74 -10.56
CA TRP A 229 -2.47 24.00 -11.60
C TRP A 229 -2.89 24.53 -12.97
N SER A 230 -1.93 24.97 -13.77
CA SER A 230 -2.14 25.34 -15.18
C SER A 230 -2.08 24.14 -16.13
N LEU A 231 -1.61 22.98 -15.65
CA LEU A 231 -1.37 21.77 -16.44
C LEU A 231 -2.68 21.01 -16.73
N ASN A 232 -2.77 20.45 -17.93
CA ASN A 232 -3.85 19.51 -18.30
C ASN A 232 -3.77 18.23 -17.43
N PRO A 233 -4.89 17.57 -17.08
CA PRO A 233 -4.89 16.28 -16.38
C PRO A 233 -3.83 15.25 -16.83
N VAL A 234 -3.57 15.11 -18.12
CA VAL A 234 -2.54 14.18 -18.65
C VAL A 234 -1.13 14.67 -18.30
N GLU A 235 -0.84 15.95 -18.56
CA GLU A 235 0.42 16.60 -18.18
C GLU A 235 0.66 16.51 -16.68
N LEU A 236 -0.39 16.64 -15.86
CA LEU A 236 -0.29 16.57 -14.41
C LEU A 236 0.21 15.20 -13.93
N VAL A 237 -0.25 14.10 -14.55
CA VAL A 237 0.20 12.75 -14.19
C VAL A 237 1.69 12.58 -14.53
N SER A 238 2.10 12.99 -15.72
CA SER A 238 3.50 12.96 -16.15
C SER A 238 4.38 13.89 -15.30
N TYR A 239 3.91 15.10 -14.98
CA TYR A 239 4.58 16.06 -14.12
C TYR A 239 4.84 15.49 -12.74
N ARG A 240 3.85 14.82 -12.13
CA ARG A 240 4.03 14.18 -10.82
C ARG A 240 5.08 13.07 -10.87
N ALA A 241 5.06 12.23 -11.90
CA ALA A 241 6.05 11.17 -12.06
C ALA A 241 7.47 11.74 -12.25
N ALA A 242 7.62 12.70 -13.15
CA ALA A 242 8.90 13.36 -13.44
C ALA A 242 9.44 14.16 -12.23
N PHE A 243 8.57 14.86 -11.51
CA PHE A 243 8.95 15.59 -10.29
C PHE A 243 9.53 14.64 -9.22
N THR A 244 8.92 13.47 -9.02
CA THR A 244 9.45 12.46 -8.09
C THR A 244 10.85 11.99 -8.50
N LEU A 245 11.09 11.76 -9.80
CA LEU A 245 12.41 11.36 -10.29
C LEU A 245 13.45 12.47 -10.10
N ASN A 246 13.07 13.74 -10.32
CA ASN A 246 13.97 14.87 -10.08
C ASN A 246 14.34 15.04 -8.60
N VAL A 247 13.38 14.86 -7.69
CA VAL A 247 13.65 14.87 -6.24
C VAL A 247 14.60 13.74 -5.88
N LEU A 248 14.39 12.54 -6.44
CA LEU A 248 15.27 11.39 -6.21
C LEU A 248 16.68 11.62 -6.78
N SER A 249 16.81 12.21 -7.97
CA SER A 249 18.11 12.62 -8.56
C SER A 249 18.86 13.57 -7.64
N LYS A 250 18.16 14.59 -7.14
CA LYS A 250 18.76 15.59 -6.24
C LYS A 250 19.19 15.01 -4.89
N ALA A 251 18.54 13.93 -4.44
CA ALA A 251 18.95 13.22 -3.24
C ALA A 251 20.21 12.35 -3.44
N ILE A 252 20.55 12.00 -4.68
CA ILE A 252 21.76 11.24 -5.03
C ILE A 252 22.95 12.18 -5.26
N GLU A 253 22.68 13.39 -5.77
CA GLU A 253 23.70 14.43 -6.03
C GLU A 253 24.22 15.12 -4.76
N ASN A 254 23.46 15.08 -3.65
CA ASN A 254 23.85 15.62 -2.34
C ASN A 254 24.53 14.57 -1.47
#